data_AF-A0A0R1MKQ4-F1
#
_entry.id   AF-A0A0R1MKQ4-F1
#
_cell.length_a   1.000
_cell.length_b   1.000
_cell.length_c   1.000
_cell.angle_alpha   90.00
_cell.angle_beta   90.00
_cell.angle_gamma   90.00
#
_symmetry.space_group_name_H-M   'P 1'
#
loop_
_entity.id
_entity.type
_entity.pdbx_description
1 polymer ?
#
loop_
_entity_poly.entity_id
_entity_poly.type
_entity_poly.pdbx_seq_one_letter_code
_entity_poly.pdbx_strand_id
1 'polypeptide(L)'
;MKIKPHLFILLLFSALLLTACSVNNAQQIKTTADSSKNSLKTNNTQNKAASSERVKNKKGLWNTEKAVLLRKFVNQWQQAMKQNYTSYSPRNSVSFYGVKFPAELKKGHIEVNNDKSTLEWSETGRGNKEYEVVAVYSDINADYTTNKHLYLFAFHHGRPVVLITQQNQETVDKMLYFKPTQNSDLQAGFSNIAAEKNSSASPNSTLGQELVPPVLQHTWYHYDEKGILNKVTFTNNTLVIISNGVQSTNYIRKNSYKDSENNKQHSNWLRLSNITKDGVSYLNLRGWNQTAGAGSYFGVKQESYGDKFFPVLILANGAGIWCNNTYYTSSALAAELKNYEFSDIEYYQ
;
A
#
# COMPACT_ATOMS: atom_id res chain seq x y z
N MET A 1 -36.17 30.69 12.52
CA MET A 1 -35.11 30.67 11.50
C MET A 1 -33.99 31.59 11.98
N LYS A 2 -32.95 31.04 12.60
CA LYS A 2 -31.81 31.82 13.12
C LYS A 2 -30.59 31.46 12.28
N ILE A 3 -30.18 32.39 11.43
CA ILE A 3 -28.90 32.37 10.72
C ILE A 3 -27.83 32.64 11.79
N LYS A 4 -26.89 31.71 11.98
CA LYS A 4 -25.70 31.92 12.83
C LYS A 4 -24.46 32.14 11.95
N PRO A 5 -23.52 32.99 12.37
CA PRO A 5 -22.44 33.48 11.52
C PRO A 5 -21.27 32.48 11.42
N HIS A 6 -20.69 32.45 10.23
CA HIS A 6 -19.58 31.59 9.80
C HIS A 6 -18.27 31.83 10.57
N LEU A 7 -17.61 30.74 10.95
CA LEU A 7 -16.18 30.72 11.26
C LEU A 7 -15.43 30.14 10.06
N PHE A 8 -14.88 31.03 9.23
CA PHE A 8 -13.92 30.68 8.18
C PHE A 8 -12.62 30.18 8.84
N ILE A 9 -12.23 28.93 8.60
CA ILE A 9 -10.85 28.48 8.81
C ILE A 9 -10.27 28.12 7.45
N LEU A 10 -9.64 29.13 6.86
CA LEU A 10 -8.65 28.97 5.81
C LEU A 10 -7.57 28.01 6.33
N LEU A 11 -7.20 26.99 5.55
CA LEU A 11 -5.95 26.23 5.75
C LEU A 11 -4.77 27.19 5.51
N LEU A 12 -4.47 28.03 6.51
CA LEU A 12 -3.29 28.89 6.53
C LEU A 12 -2.09 28.02 6.89
N PHE A 13 -1.35 27.60 5.87
CA PHE A 13 0.06 27.27 6.03
C PHE A 13 0.81 28.56 6.37
N SER A 14 0.92 28.89 7.66
CA SER A 14 1.80 29.97 8.12
C SER A 14 3.25 29.53 7.97
N ALA A 15 3.90 29.96 6.89
CA ALA A 15 5.35 29.98 6.78
C ALA A 15 5.89 31.06 7.72
N LEU A 16 6.41 30.65 8.89
CA LEU A 16 7.32 31.51 9.64
C LEU A 16 8.72 31.39 9.03
N LEU A 17 9.05 32.37 8.20
CA LEU A 17 10.42 32.76 7.90
C LEU A 17 11.06 33.27 9.19
N LEU A 18 12.12 32.60 9.64
CA LEU A 18 13.08 33.19 10.56
C LEU A 18 14.42 33.33 9.84
N THR A 19 14.68 34.60 9.55
CA THR A 19 15.91 35.28 9.18
C THR A 19 17.21 34.58 9.55
N ALA A 20 18.04 34.40 8.52
CA ALA A 20 19.46 34.15 8.64
C ALA A 20 20.18 35.39 9.24
N CYS A 21 21.02 35.15 10.24
CA CYS A 21 22.16 36.03 10.53
C CYS A 21 23.42 35.19 10.35
N SER A 22 24.12 35.44 9.25
CA SER A 22 25.50 35.00 9.04
C SER A 22 26.42 35.80 9.95
N VAL A 23 27.34 35.11 10.64
CA VAL A 23 28.60 35.74 11.04
C VAL A 23 29.72 34.78 10.68
N ASN A 24 30.52 35.21 9.71
CA ASN A 24 31.79 34.60 9.36
C ASN A 24 32.76 34.78 10.52
N ASN A 25 33.55 33.76 10.85
CA ASN A 25 34.91 34.02 11.30
C ASN A 25 35.86 32.99 10.69
N ALA A 26 36.63 33.48 9.72
CA ALA A 26 37.80 32.80 9.22
C ALA A 26 38.97 33.15 10.13
N GLN A 27 39.70 32.15 10.62
CA GLN A 27 41.11 32.32 10.90
C GLN A 27 41.85 30.98 10.82
N GLN A 28 42.74 30.93 9.82
CA GLN A 28 43.84 29.98 9.70
C GLN A 28 44.88 30.24 10.81
N ILE A 29 45.67 29.23 11.19
CA ILE A 29 47.14 29.14 11.01
C ILE A 29 47.77 28.00 11.85
N LYS A 30 48.33 27.03 11.11
CA LYS A 30 49.65 26.35 11.16
C LYS A 30 50.27 25.69 12.42
N THR A 31 50.78 24.47 12.13
CA THR A 31 52.08 23.82 12.50
C THR A 31 52.29 23.35 13.96
N THR A 32 52.86 22.18 14.29
CA THR A 32 53.93 21.34 13.66
C THR A 32 54.05 19.96 14.35
N ALA A 33 54.50 18.94 13.58
CA ALA A 33 55.36 17.78 13.92
C ALA A 33 54.82 16.69 14.92
N ASP A 34 55.06 15.38 14.80
CA ASP A 34 56.00 14.60 13.98
C ASP A 34 55.57 13.11 13.88
N SER A 35 56.02 12.44 12.81
CA SER A 35 56.41 11.03 12.65
C SER A 35 55.48 9.89 13.10
N SER A 36 55.07 8.96 12.21
CA SER A 36 55.98 7.94 11.68
C SER A 36 55.48 7.26 10.38
N LYS A 37 56.44 6.98 9.50
CA LYS A 37 56.38 6.30 8.19
C LYS A 37 56.04 4.80 8.31
N ASN A 38 55.35 4.21 7.32
CA ASN A 38 56.00 3.30 6.34
C ASN A 38 55.14 2.90 5.12
N SER A 39 55.71 3.15 3.92
CA SER A 39 55.75 2.36 2.67
C SER A 39 54.48 1.84 1.96
N LEU A 40 54.04 2.62 0.97
CA LEU A 40 53.91 2.32 -0.48
C LEU A 40 53.84 0.86 -0.97
N LYS A 41 52.85 0.57 -1.84
CA LYS A 41 53.08 0.14 -3.24
C LYS A 41 51.85 0.36 -4.13
N THR A 42 52.02 1.26 -5.08
CA THR A 42 51.21 1.53 -6.26
C THR A 42 51.36 0.42 -7.30
N ASN A 43 50.33 0.13 -8.10
CA ASN A 43 50.52 -0.10 -9.54
C ASN A 43 49.24 0.24 -10.30
N ASN A 44 49.42 1.17 -11.24
CA ASN A 44 48.46 1.62 -12.23
C ASN A 44 48.66 0.79 -13.51
N THR A 45 47.60 0.26 -14.10
CA THR A 45 47.65 -0.13 -15.52
C THR A 45 46.28 0.12 -16.17
N GLN A 46 46.20 1.18 -16.97
CA GLN A 46 45.18 1.32 -18.00
C GLN A 46 45.55 0.40 -19.17
N ASN A 47 44.58 -0.40 -19.65
CA ASN A 47 44.58 -0.87 -21.03
C ASN A 47 43.14 -0.98 -21.56
N LYS A 48 43.01 -0.61 -22.83
CA LYS A 48 41.81 -0.21 -23.56
C LYS A 48 41.31 -1.37 -24.43
N ALA A 49 40.00 -1.63 -24.34
CA ALA A 49 39.09 -2.24 -25.33
C ALA A 49 39.44 -3.58 -26.00
N ALA A 50 38.62 -4.61 -25.72
CA ALA A 50 38.01 -5.47 -26.75
C ALA A 50 36.78 -6.22 -26.20
N SER A 51 35.65 -6.01 -26.88
CA SER A 51 34.41 -6.79 -26.91
C SER A 51 34.33 -8.10 -26.09
N SER A 52 33.49 -8.09 -25.07
CA SER A 52 32.64 -9.24 -24.74
C SER A 52 31.32 -8.73 -24.17
N GLU A 53 30.44 -8.29 -25.06
CA GLU A 53 29.03 -8.28 -24.73
C GLU A 53 28.53 -9.72 -24.59
N ARG A 54 27.73 -9.92 -23.54
CA ARG A 54 26.65 -10.90 -23.44
C ARG A 54 26.98 -12.28 -22.87
N VAL A 55 27.37 -12.31 -21.59
CA VAL A 55 26.88 -13.34 -20.67
C VAL A 55 26.43 -12.67 -19.37
N LYS A 56 25.26 -12.02 -19.37
CA LYS A 56 24.57 -11.67 -18.13
C LYS A 56 23.89 -12.94 -17.60
N ASN A 57 24.42 -13.49 -16.51
CA ASN A 57 23.81 -14.56 -15.70
C ASN A 57 22.28 -14.39 -15.57
N LYS A 58 21.50 -15.35 -16.12
CA LYS A 58 20.03 -15.40 -15.95
C LYS A 58 19.68 -15.85 -14.53
N LYS A 59 19.82 -14.98 -13.52
CA LYS A 59 19.19 -15.20 -12.20
C LYS A 59 17.67 -15.20 -12.39
N GLY A 60 16.97 -16.27 -12.02
CA GLY A 60 15.50 -16.42 -12.09
C GLY A 60 14.74 -15.25 -11.44
N LEU A 61 13.50 -14.99 -11.86
CA LEU A 61 12.62 -13.98 -11.21
C LEU A 61 12.05 -14.50 -9.88
N TRP A 62 11.99 -15.82 -9.72
CA TRP A 62 11.47 -16.52 -8.56
C TRP A 62 12.48 -17.54 -8.01
N ASN A 63 12.36 -17.83 -6.72
CA ASN A 63 13.17 -18.83 -6.02
C ASN A 63 12.47 -19.28 -4.71
N THR A 64 13.06 -20.25 -4.02
CA THR A 64 12.52 -20.80 -2.77
C THR A 64 12.41 -19.77 -1.64
N GLU A 65 13.35 -18.83 -1.53
CA GLU A 65 13.30 -17.77 -0.51
C GLU A 65 12.06 -16.87 -0.70
N LYS A 66 11.79 -16.47 -1.94
CA LYS A 66 10.59 -15.71 -2.31
C LYS A 66 9.32 -16.51 -2.06
N ALA A 67 9.33 -17.83 -2.31
CA ALA A 67 8.20 -18.69 -1.99
C ALA A 67 7.90 -18.74 -0.48
N VAL A 68 8.93 -18.79 0.36
CA VAL A 68 8.78 -18.72 1.83
C VAL A 68 8.20 -17.36 2.26
N LEU A 69 8.70 -16.26 1.70
CA LEU A 69 8.17 -14.92 1.95
C LEU A 69 6.70 -14.79 1.52
N LEU A 70 6.35 -15.35 0.36
CA LEU A 70 4.98 -15.35 -0.15
C LEU A 70 4.03 -16.12 0.78
N ARG A 71 4.44 -17.30 1.24
CA ARG A 71 3.62 -18.08 2.19
C ARG A 71 3.40 -17.32 3.49
N LYS A 72 4.43 -16.66 4.02
CA LYS A 72 4.29 -15.82 5.22
C LYS A 72 3.31 -14.66 4.98
N PHE A 73 3.46 -13.98 3.85
CA PHE A 73 2.58 -12.89 3.45
C PHE A 73 1.11 -13.33 3.32
N VAL A 74 0.83 -14.40 2.57
CA VAL A 74 -0.54 -14.91 2.39
C VAL A 74 -1.15 -15.36 3.72
N ASN A 75 -0.36 -15.99 4.61
CA ASN A 75 -0.83 -16.38 5.93
C ASN A 75 -1.23 -15.19 6.82
N GLN A 76 -0.53 -14.06 6.71
CA GLN A 76 -0.89 -12.83 7.44
C GLN A 76 -2.11 -12.16 6.82
N TRP A 77 -2.11 -12.03 5.50
CA TRP A 77 -3.22 -11.43 4.75
C TRP A 77 -4.54 -12.17 4.99
N GLN A 78 -4.55 -13.50 4.93
CA GLN A 78 -5.77 -14.28 5.14
C GLN A 78 -6.34 -14.08 6.56
N GLN A 79 -5.47 -14.00 7.58
CA GLN A 79 -5.89 -13.73 8.96
C GLN A 79 -6.53 -12.35 9.09
N ALA A 80 -5.92 -11.32 8.48
CA ALA A 80 -6.46 -9.96 8.47
C ALA A 80 -7.84 -9.91 7.80
N MET A 81 -8.04 -10.68 6.74
CA MET A 81 -9.32 -10.79 6.03
C MET A 81 -10.33 -11.73 6.70
N LYS A 82 -9.94 -12.42 7.80
CA LYS A 82 -10.72 -13.50 8.43
C LYS A 82 -11.12 -14.60 7.43
N GLN A 83 -10.20 -14.91 6.52
CA GLN A 83 -10.34 -15.91 5.47
C GLN A 83 -9.28 -17.01 5.64
N ASN A 84 -9.49 -18.16 5.02
CA ASN A 84 -8.56 -19.30 5.08
C ASN A 84 -8.29 -19.83 3.67
N TYR A 85 -7.03 -19.81 3.26
CA TYR A 85 -6.55 -20.29 1.97
C TYR A 85 -5.52 -21.40 2.15
N THR A 86 -5.65 -22.43 1.31
CA THR A 86 -4.68 -23.52 1.21
C THR A 86 -3.80 -23.32 -0.02
N SER A 87 -2.50 -23.56 0.13
CA SER A 87 -1.56 -23.51 -1.00
C SER A 87 -1.56 -24.82 -1.79
N TYR A 88 -1.55 -24.72 -3.11
CA TYR A 88 -1.51 -25.87 -4.02
C TYR A 88 -0.30 -25.78 -4.95
N SER A 89 0.19 -26.95 -5.37
CA SER A 89 1.36 -27.11 -6.24
C SER A 89 1.15 -28.29 -7.18
N PRO A 90 2.01 -28.50 -8.19
CA PRO A 90 1.87 -29.65 -9.09
C PRO A 90 1.87 -31.01 -8.35
N ARG A 91 2.45 -31.08 -7.14
CA ARG A 91 2.46 -32.30 -6.30
C ARG A 91 1.24 -32.44 -5.39
N ASN A 92 0.49 -31.35 -5.18
CA ASN A 92 -0.70 -31.30 -4.34
C ASN A 92 -1.71 -30.35 -5.00
N SER A 93 -2.47 -30.87 -5.96
CA SER A 93 -3.46 -30.09 -6.72
C SER A 93 -4.86 -30.21 -6.12
N VAL A 94 -5.72 -29.24 -6.42
CA VAL A 94 -7.12 -29.20 -6.00
C VAL A 94 -8.05 -29.11 -7.20
N SER A 95 -9.23 -29.69 -7.10
CA SER A 95 -10.30 -29.47 -8.09
C SER A 95 -11.03 -28.16 -7.77
N PHE A 96 -10.95 -27.17 -8.66
CA PHE A 96 -11.74 -25.95 -8.58
C PHE A 96 -12.78 -26.01 -9.71
N TYR A 97 -14.01 -26.39 -9.35
CA TYR A 97 -15.13 -26.56 -10.29
C TYR A 97 -14.81 -27.38 -11.55
N GLY A 98 -14.28 -28.60 -11.35
CA GLY A 98 -14.06 -29.57 -12.43
C GLY A 98 -12.66 -29.55 -13.04
N VAL A 99 -11.82 -28.57 -12.69
CA VAL A 99 -10.45 -28.43 -13.20
C VAL A 99 -9.42 -28.60 -12.09
N LYS A 100 -8.41 -29.44 -12.30
CA LYS A 100 -7.35 -29.70 -11.30
C LYS A 100 -6.22 -28.68 -11.39
N PHE A 101 -6.15 -27.76 -10.44
CA PHE A 101 -5.11 -26.74 -10.36
C PHE A 101 -4.03 -27.04 -9.31
N PRO A 102 -2.74 -26.76 -9.60
CA PRO A 102 -2.19 -26.28 -10.87
C PRO A 102 -1.87 -27.37 -11.92
N ALA A 103 -2.17 -28.66 -11.67
CA ALA A 103 -1.80 -29.76 -12.58
C ALA A 103 -2.26 -29.59 -14.05
N GLU A 104 -3.37 -28.90 -14.28
CA GLU A 104 -3.99 -28.73 -15.60
C GLU A 104 -3.76 -27.34 -16.22
N LEU A 105 -2.88 -26.51 -15.65
CA LEU A 105 -2.55 -25.17 -16.20
C LEU A 105 -2.23 -25.19 -17.70
N LYS A 106 -1.50 -26.23 -18.15
CA LYS A 106 -1.02 -26.38 -19.54
C LYS A 106 -2.10 -26.82 -20.53
N LYS A 107 -3.29 -27.23 -20.07
CA LYS A 107 -4.38 -27.70 -20.96
C LYS A 107 -5.03 -26.56 -21.74
N GLY A 108 -4.79 -25.29 -21.37
CA GLY A 108 -5.24 -24.13 -22.13
C GLY A 108 -6.73 -23.81 -21.97
N HIS A 109 -7.38 -24.35 -20.95
CA HIS A 109 -8.79 -24.07 -20.64
C HIS A 109 -8.92 -22.86 -19.70
N ILE A 110 -8.24 -21.76 -20.05
CA ILE A 110 -8.13 -20.58 -19.20
C ILE A 110 -8.29 -19.31 -20.03
N GLU A 111 -9.14 -18.41 -19.54
CA GLU A 111 -9.26 -17.04 -20.02
C GLU A 111 -8.81 -16.07 -18.93
N VAL A 112 -8.09 -15.02 -19.32
CA VAL A 112 -7.77 -13.88 -18.45
C VAL A 112 -8.34 -12.63 -19.11
N ASN A 113 -9.21 -11.89 -18.41
CA ASN A 113 -9.91 -10.71 -18.97
C ASN A 113 -10.67 -10.99 -20.28
N ASN A 114 -11.29 -12.16 -20.41
CA ASN A 114 -12.02 -12.63 -21.59
C ASN A 114 -11.14 -12.95 -22.82
N ASP A 115 -9.81 -13.00 -22.64
CA ASP A 115 -8.89 -13.44 -23.68
C ASP A 115 -8.30 -14.80 -23.32
N LYS A 116 -8.31 -15.74 -24.28
CA LYS A 116 -7.66 -17.04 -24.11
C LYS A 116 -6.19 -16.81 -23.80
N SER A 117 -5.75 -17.35 -22.67
CA SER A 117 -4.41 -17.10 -22.15
C SER A 117 -3.69 -18.42 -21.90
N THR A 118 -2.39 -18.41 -22.12
CA THR A 118 -1.53 -19.56 -21.86
C THR A 118 -0.79 -19.41 -20.53
N LEU A 119 -0.91 -20.44 -19.68
CA LEU A 119 -0.31 -20.46 -18.34
C LEU A 119 0.56 -21.70 -18.18
N GLU A 120 1.65 -21.58 -17.42
CA GLU A 120 2.38 -22.74 -16.91
C GLU A 120 2.87 -22.53 -15.49
N TRP A 121 3.13 -23.64 -14.79
CA TRP A 121 3.85 -23.59 -13.53
C TRP A 121 5.35 -23.36 -13.79
N SER A 122 5.96 -22.42 -13.08
CA SER A 122 7.39 -22.11 -13.17
C SER A 122 8.02 -22.01 -11.78
N GLU A 123 9.10 -22.77 -11.56
CA GLU A 123 9.89 -22.67 -10.33
C GLU A 123 10.77 -21.41 -10.29
N THR A 124 11.00 -20.79 -11.45
CA THR A 124 11.93 -19.65 -11.61
C THR A 124 11.24 -18.34 -11.99
N GLY A 125 9.91 -18.35 -12.18
CA GLY A 125 9.14 -17.21 -12.68
C GLY A 125 9.48 -16.83 -14.12
N ARG A 126 10.16 -17.72 -14.85
CA ARG A 126 10.42 -17.61 -16.29
C ARG A 126 10.00 -18.90 -16.97
N GLY A 127 9.54 -18.76 -18.21
CA GLY A 127 9.13 -19.87 -19.06
C GLY A 127 8.75 -19.35 -20.45
N ASN A 128 7.91 -20.11 -21.13
CA ASN A 128 7.51 -19.87 -22.52
C ASN A 128 6.02 -19.57 -22.69
N LYS A 129 5.28 -19.35 -21.59
CA LYS A 129 3.87 -18.99 -21.63
C LYS A 129 3.66 -17.53 -21.26
N GLU A 130 2.45 -17.04 -21.50
CA GLU A 130 2.13 -15.63 -21.16
C GLU A 130 2.25 -15.41 -19.65
N TYR A 131 1.73 -16.35 -18.86
CA TYR A 131 1.82 -16.31 -17.40
C TYR A 131 2.62 -17.48 -16.83
N GLU A 132 3.67 -17.13 -16.09
CA GLU A 132 4.52 -18.05 -15.35
C GLU A 132 4.04 -18.11 -13.89
N VAL A 133 3.17 -19.07 -13.59
CA VAL A 133 2.55 -19.25 -12.26
C VAL A 133 3.57 -19.85 -11.30
N VAL A 134 3.77 -19.16 -10.17
CA VAL A 134 4.76 -19.54 -9.15
C VAL A 134 4.12 -19.98 -7.83
N ALA A 135 2.83 -19.67 -7.62
CA ALA A 135 2.06 -20.18 -6.49
C ALA A 135 0.55 -20.14 -6.77
N VAL A 136 -0.18 -21.07 -6.14
CA VAL A 136 -1.65 -21.15 -6.19
C VAL A 136 -2.20 -21.23 -4.76
N TYR A 137 -3.27 -20.47 -4.49
CA TYR A 137 -3.98 -20.48 -3.21
C TYR A 137 -5.49 -20.52 -3.44
N SER A 138 -6.22 -21.34 -2.69
CA SER A 138 -7.68 -21.39 -2.76
C SER A 138 -8.34 -21.69 -1.42
N ASP A 139 -9.54 -21.15 -1.24
CA ASP A 139 -10.45 -21.40 -0.11
C ASP A 139 -11.58 -22.38 -0.49
N ILE A 140 -11.45 -23.12 -1.61
CA ILE A 140 -12.45 -24.06 -2.12
C ILE A 140 -12.91 -25.09 -1.08
N ASN A 141 -12.03 -25.50 -0.17
CA ASN A 141 -12.31 -26.43 0.91
C ASN A 141 -12.69 -25.75 2.25
N ALA A 142 -12.89 -24.44 2.28
CA ALA A 142 -13.15 -23.71 3.52
C ALA A 142 -14.65 -23.46 3.75
N ASP A 143 -15.19 -23.87 4.90
CA ASP A 143 -16.66 -23.95 5.07
C ASP A 143 -17.38 -22.61 5.34
N TYR A 144 -16.65 -21.50 5.42
CA TYR A 144 -17.20 -20.20 5.83
C TYR A 144 -17.86 -19.39 4.70
N THR A 145 -17.75 -19.82 3.44
CA THR A 145 -18.25 -19.09 2.28
C THR A 145 -18.67 -20.02 1.14
N THR A 146 -19.73 -19.66 0.43
CA THR A 146 -20.12 -20.29 -0.84
C THR A 146 -19.41 -19.65 -2.04
N ASN A 147 -18.99 -18.39 -1.90
CA ASN A 147 -18.16 -17.69 -2.88
C ASN A 147 -16.70 -18.12 -2.68
N LYS A 148 -16.26 -19.05 -3.53
CA LYS A 148 -14.90 -19.59 -3.50
C LYS A 148 -13.99 -18.80 -4.42
N HIS A 149 -12.71 -18.78 -4.07
CA HIS A 149 -11.66 -18.01 -4.70
C HIS A 149 -10.49 -18.92 -5.02
N LEU A 150 -9.90 -18.71 -6.18
CA LEU A 150 -8.64 -19.32 -6.57
C LEU A 150 -7.71 -18.21 -7.08
N TYR A 151 -6.61 -18.01 -6.37
CA TYR A 151 -5.58 -17.03 -6.67
C TYR A 151 -4.39 -17.68 -7.36
N LEU A 152 -3.91 -17.06 -8.44
CA LEU A 152 -2.65 -17.40 -9.10
C LEU A 152 -1.67 -16.25 -8.92
N PHE A 153 -0.52 -16.53 -8.32
CA PHE A 153 0.61 -15.61 -8.27
C PHE A 153 1.51 -15.95 -9.45
N ALA A 154 1.70 -15.02 -10.39
CA ALA A 154 2.35 -15.29 -11.65
C ALA A 154 3.19 -14.13 -12.19
N PHE A 155 4.14 -14.41 -13.08
CA PHE A 155 4.78 -13.38 -13.88
C PHE A 155 4.15 -13.32 -15.27
N HIS A 156 3.54 -12.19 -15.61
CA HIS A 156 3.07 -11.90 -16.97
C HIS A 156 4.14 -11.09 -17.69
N HIS A 157 4.80 -11.69 -18.69
CA HIS A 157 5.96 -11.10 -19.38
C HIS A 157 7.03 -10.55 -18.41
N GLY A 158 7.31 -11.30 -17.35
CA GLY A 158 8.30 -10.93 -16.33
C GLY A 158 7.84 -9.88 -15.32
N ARG A 159 6.59 -9.42 -15.37
CA ARG A 159 5.99 -8.53 -14.36
C ARG A 159 5.11 -9.33 -13.39
N PRO A 160 5.24 -9.14 -12.07
CA PRO A 160 4.42 -9.86 -11.10
C PRO A 160 2.96 -9.42 -11.20
N VAL A 161 2.05 -10.39 -11.26
CA VAL A 161 0.59 -10.21 -11.26
C VAL A 161 -0.06 -11.26 -10.36
N VAL A 162 -1.14 -10.88 -9.68
CA VAL A 162 -2.01 -11.81 -8.98
C VAL A 162 -3.34 -11.88 -9.73
N LEU A 163 -3.69 -13.06 -10.20
CA LEU A 163 -4.97 -13.34 -10.84
C LEU A 163 -5.92 -13.97 -9.83
N ILE A 164 -7.21 -13.75 -10.03
CA ILE A 164 -8.29 -14.34 -9.24
C ILE A 164 -9.38 -14.89 -10.17
N THR A 165 -9.92 -16.05 -9.82
CA THR A 165 -11.25 -16.47 -10.27
C THR A 165 -12.18 -16.64 -9.07
N GLN A 166 -13.43 -16.26 -9.28
CA GLN A 166 -14.54 -16.37 -8.34
C GLN A 166 -15.71 -17.13 -8.96
N GLN A 167 -15.43 -17.90 -10.03
CA GLN A 167 -16.40 -18.77 -10.66
C GLN A 167 -16.96 -19.73 -9.62
N ASN A 168 -18.28 -19.94 -9.64
CA ASN A 168 -19.01 -20.68 -8.62
C ASN A 168 -19.66 -21.98 -9.13
N GLN A 169 -19.39 -22.36 -10.38
CA GLN A 169 -19.91 -23.57 -11.02
C GLN A 169 -18.97 -24.09 -12.11
N GLU A 170 -19.05 -25.38 -12.44
CA GLU A 170 -18.34 -25.94 -13.59
C GLU A 170 -18.97 -25.45 -14.90
N THR A 171 -18.14 -25.24 -15.91
CA THR A 171 -18.54 -24.86 -17.27
C THR A 171 -18.52 -26.10 -18.17
N VAL A 172 -19.37 -26.13 -19.20
CA VAL A 172 -19.49 -27.28 -20.12
C VAL A 172 -18.15 -27.61 -20.80
N ASP A 173 -17.37 -26.58 -21.11
CA ASP A 173 -16.04 -26.66 -21.72
C ASP A 173 -14.89 -26.76 -20.70
N LYS A 174 -15.20 -26.78 -19.40
CA LYS A 174 -14.25 -26.76 -18.28
C LYS A 174 -13.28 -25.56 -18.33
N MET A 175 -13.73 -24.43 -18.88
CA MET A 175 -13.02 -23.16 -18.80
C MET A 175 -13.09 -22.55 -17.40
N LEU A 176 -11.95 -22.00 -16.93
CA LEU A 176 -11.92 -21.06 -15.81
C LEU A 176 -11.62 -19.64 -16.30
N TYR A 177 -12.41 -18.70 -15.81
CA TYR A 177 -12.25 -17.28 -16.12
C TYR A 177 -11.53 -16.55 -14.98
N PHE A 178 -10.36 -16.00 -15.29
CA PHE A 178 -9.54 -15.21 -14.39
C PHE A 178 -9.57 -13.73 -14.78
N LYS A 179 -9.26 -12.89 -13.79
CA LYS A 179 -8.93 -11.48 -13.96
C LYS A 179 -7.83 -11.10 -12.98
N PRO A 180 -7.07 -10.02 -13.22
CA PRO A 180 -6.23 -9.44 -12.17
C PRO A 180 -7.05 -9.18 -10.91
N THR A 181 -6.48 -9.51 -9.75
CA THR A 181 -7.13 -9.25 -8.47
C THR A 181 -7.35 -7.76 -8.27
N GLN A 182 -8.50 -7.40 -7.71
CA GLN A 182 -8.75 -6.05 -7.21
C GLN A 182 -8.23 -5.87 -5.77
N ASN A 183 -7.74 -6.94 -5.14
CA ASN A 183 -7.09 -6.86 -3.84
C ASN A 183 -5.68 -6.29 -4.00
N SER A 184 -5.53 -5.00 -3.73
CA SER A 184 -4.26 -4.29 -3.85
C SER A 184 -3.17 -4.85 -2.94
N ASP A 185 -3.52 -5.39 -1.77
CA ASP A 185 -2.54 -5.93 -0.82
C ASP A 185 -1.86 -7.17 -1.40
N LEU A 186 -2.63 -8.10 -1.97
CA LEU A 186 -2.09 -9.28 -2.65
C LEU A 186 -1.17 -8.90 -3.80
N GLN A 187 -1.60 -7.98 -4.66
CA GLN A 187 -0.82 -7.52 -5.81
C GLN A 187 0.48 -6.83 -5.37
N ALA A 188 0.41 -5.92 -4.39
CA ALA A 188 1.56 -5.19 -3.89
C ALA A 188 2.53 -6.10 -3.10
N GLY A 189 2.01 -6.97 -2.24
CA GLY A 189 2.78 -7.93 -1.46
C GLY A 189 3.59 -8.86 -2.36
N PHE A 190 2.95 -9.44 -3.37
CA PHE A 190 3.65 -10.27 -4.35
C PHE A 190 4.69 -9.49 -5.16
N SER A 191 4.36 -8.27 -5.61
CA SER A 191 5.30 -7.41 -6.35
C SER A 191 6.55 -7.08 -5.55
N ASN A 192 6.41 -6.82 -4.24
CA ASN A 192 7.52 -6.53 -3.34
C ASN A 192 8.42 -7.75 -3.12
N ILE A 193 7.83 -8.92 -2.98
CA ILE A 193 8.55 -10.20 -2.83
C ILE A 193 9.32 -10.52 -4.12
N ALA A 194 8.67 -10.37 -5.27
CA ALA A 194 9.29 -10.58 -6.58
C ALA A 194 10.52 -9.67 -6.79
N ALA A 195 10.45 -8.42 -6.33
CA ALA A 195 11.50 -7.41 -6.47
C ALA A 195 12.66 -7.52 -5.44
N GLU A 196 12.68 -8.51 -4.54
CA GLU A 196 13.74 -8.71 -3.53
C GLU A 196 13.95 -7.50 -2.59
N LYS A 197 12.93 -6.63 -2.43
CA LYS A 197 13.03 -5.41 -1.60
C LYS A 197 13.12 -5.68 -0.08
N ASN A 198 13.32 -6.93 0.33
CA ASN A 198 13.47 -7.37 1.72
C ASN A 198 14.78 -8.17 2.00
N SER A 199 15.73 -8.23 1.07
CA SER A 199 16.94 -9.04 1.25
C SER A 199 18.16 -8.22 1.67
N SER A 200 18.17 -7.70 2.91
CA SER A 200 19.35 -7.36 3.74
C SER A 200 18.92 -6.67 5.03
N ALA A 201 18.30 -7.40 5.96
CA ALA A 201 18.29 -7.01 7.36
C ALA A 201 18.05 -8.23 8.26
N SER A 202 18.90 -8.33 9.29
CA SER A 202 18.89 -9.21 10.47
C SER A 202 17.48 -9.59 10.98
N PRO A 203 17.30 -10.71 11.72
CA PRO A 203 15.98 -11.25 12.14
C PRO A 203 15.10 -10.33 13.02
N ASN A 204 15.53 -9.09 13.28
CA ASN A 204 14.74 -8.02 13.91
C ASN A 204 14.32 -6.90 12.95
N SER A 205 14.37 -7.12 11.64
CA SER A 205 13.76 -6.23 10.65
C SER A 205 12.29 -6.56 10.47
N THR A 206 11.44 -5.68 10.99
CA THR A 206 9.99 -5.66 10.82
C THR A 206 9.63 -5.73 9.33
N LEU A 207 9.10 -6.88 8.87
CA LEU A 207 8.29 -6.93 7.66
C LEU A 207 7.27 -5.78 7.73
N GLY A 208 7.15 -5.02 6.63
CA GLY A 208 6.39 -3.78 6.48
C GLY A 208 5.26 -3.61 7.48
N GLN A 209 5.53 -2.84 8.54
CA GLN A 209 4.49 -2.42 9.46
C GLN A 209 3.54 -1.53 8.66
N GLU A 210 2.31 -1.99 8.47
CA GLU A 210 1.23 -1.22 7.87
C GLU A 210 1.12 0.12 8.61
N LEU A 211 1.39 1.24 7.90
CA LEU A 211 1.40 2.57 8.53
C LEU A 211 -0.01 3.13 8.60
N VAL A 212 -0.79 2.92 7.53
CA VAL A 212 -2.19 3.29 7.44
C VAL A 212 -3.05 2.03 7.49
N PRO A 213 -3.96 1.89 8.48
CA PRO A 213 -4.87 0.75 8.57
C PRO A 213 -5.63 0.45 7.27
N PRO A 214 -5.91 -0.82 6.91
CA PRO A 214 -6.50 -1.16 5.61
C PRO A 214 -7.88 -0.54 5.42
N VAL A 215 -8.65 -0.43 6.51
CA VAL A 215 -9.98 0.20 6.51
C VAL A 215 -9.96 1.63 5.97
N LEU A 216 -8.84 2.35 6.14
CA LEU A 216 -8.67 3.71 5.63
C LEU A 216 -8.24 3.74 4.16
N GLN A 217 -7.60 2.69 3.64
CA GLN A 217 -6.93 2.63 2.32
C GLN A 217 -7.91 2.58 1.14
N HIS A 218 -8.69 3.63 0.96
CA HIS A 218 -9.65 3.83 -0.11
C HIS A 218 -9.64 5.28 -0.58
N THR A 219 -10.32 5.56 -1.70
CA THR A 219 -10.74 6.92 -2.03
C THR A 219 -12.09 7.18 -1.37
N TRP A 220 -12.11 8.23 -0.55
CA TRP A 220 -13.27 8.73 0.17
C TRP A 220 -13.74 10.04 -0.44
N TYR A 221 -15.06 10.23 -0.49
CA TYR A 221 -15.71 11.33 -1.19
C TYR A 221 -16.54 12.17 -0.22
N HIS A 222 -16.49 13.49 -0.37
CA HIS A 222 -17.25 14.45 0.42
C HIS A 222 -17.69 15.61 -0.48
N TYR A 223 -18.92 16.07 -0.32
CA TYR A 223 -19.35 17.35 -0.90
C TYR A 223 -19.41 18.40 0.20
N ASP A 224 -18.75 19.54 -0.04
CA ASP A 224 -18.88 20.67 0.88
C ASP A 224 -20.21 21.41 0.68
N GLU A 225 -20.44 22.43 1.52
CA GLU A 225 -21.66 23.26 1.49
C GLU A 225 -21.92 23.94 0.14
N LYS A 226 -20.87 24.17 -0.66
CA LYS A 226 -20.97 24.77 -2.00
C LYS A 226 -21.24 23.73 -3.08
N GLY A 227 -21.34 22.45 -2.72
CA GLY A 227 -21.50 21.34 -3.65
C GLY A 227 -20.22 21.01 -4.40
N ILE A 228 -19.05 21.40 -3.90
CA ILE A 228 -17.77 21.03 -4.49
C ILE A 228 -17.34 19.66 -3.97
N LEU A 229 -16.97 18.77 -4.91
CA LEU A 229 -16.48 17.44 -4.59
C LEU A 229 -15.03 17.50 -4.08
N ASN A 230 -14.85 17.08 -2.85
CA ASN A 230 -13.56 16.86 -2.19
C ASN A 230 -13.28 15.35 -2.09
N LYS A 231 -12.01 14.95 -2.19
CA LYS A 231 -11.59 13.55 -2.09
C LYS A 231 -10.40 13.38 -1.16
N VAL A 232 -10.38 12.26 -0.46
CA VAL A 232 -9.23 11.82 0.34
C VAL A 232 -8.90 10.39 -0.05
N THR A 233 -7.67 10.12 -0.48
CA THR A 233 -7.22 8.78 -0.84
C THR A 233 -6.05 8.37 0.03
N PHE A 234 -6.21 7.26 0.73
CA PHE A 234 -5.12 6.64 1.48
C PHE A 234 -4.55 5.44 0.74
N THR A 235 -3.24 5.32 0.77
CA THR A 235 -2.55 4.04 0.61
C THR A 235 -1.85 3.70 1.92
N ASN A 236 -1.19 2.55 2.01
CA ASN A 236 -0.39 2.16 3.17
C ASN A 236 0.57 3.27 3.66
N ASN A 237 1.08 4.14 2.79
CA ASN A 237 2.05 5.16 3.19
C ASN A 237 1.85 6.53 2.52
N THR A 238 0.71 6.78 1.88
CA THR A 238 0.41 8.08 1.27
C THR A 238 -0.99 8.55 1.59
N LEU A 239 -1.16 9.86 1.60
CA LEU A 239 -2.43 10.56 1.71
C LEU A 239 -2.51 11.56 0.55
N VAL A 240 -3.44 11.35 -0.37
CA VAL A 240 -3.76 12.28 -1.46
C VAL A 240 -5.05 12.99 -1.13
N ILE A 241 -5.02 14.32 -1.08
CA ILE A 241 -6.20 15.15 -0.82
C ILE A 241 -6.47 15.97 -2.07
N ILE A 242 -7.70 15.91 -2.57
CA ILE A 242 -8.20 16.81 -3.60
C ILE A 242 -9.24 17.71 -2.94
N SER A 243 -8.94 19.00 -2.85
CA SER A 243 -9.86 20.01 -2.32
C SER A 243 -9.95 21.20 -3.25
N ASN A 244 -11.17 21.65 -3.55
CA ASN A 244 -11.44 22.73 -4.50
C ASN A 244 -10.70 22.57 -5.85
N GLY A 245 -10.61 21.34 -6.35
CA GLY A 245 -9.91 20.99 -7.58
C GLY A 245 -8.37 20.96 -7.49
N VAL A 246 -7.79 21.29 -6.34
CA VAL A 246 -6.34 21.26 -6.10
C VAL A 246 -5.95 19.95 -5.44
N GLN A 247 -4.99 19.24 -6.02
CA GLN A 247 -4.44 18.00 -5.47
C GLN A 247 -3.19 18.27 -4.63
N SER A 248 -3.10 17.62 -3.47
CA SER A 248 -1.89 17.51 -2.66
C SER A 248 -1.57 16.05 -2.37
N THR A 249 -0.29 15.69 -2.35
CA THR A 249 0.18 14.33 -2.06
C THR A 249 1.15 14.37 -0.88
N ASN A 250 0.83 13.61 0.16
CA ASN A 250 1.61 13.52 1.38
C ASN A 250 2.12 12.10 1.61
N TYR A 251 3.29 11.98 2.23
CA TYR A 251 3.95 10.72 2.55
C TYR A 251 3.93 10.46 4.05
N ILE A 252 3.34 9.36 4.47
CA ILE A 252 3.20 8.98 5.87
C ILE A 252 4.45 8.22 6.30
N ARG A 253 4.96 8.58 7.48
CA ARG A 253 6.18 8.05 8.09
C ARG A 253 5.92 7.75 9.56
N LYS A 254 6.63 6.75 10.10
CA LYS A 254 6.66 6.54 11.56
C LYS A 254 7.42 7.66 12.22
N ASN A 255 7.02 8.00 13.45
CA ASN A 255 7.73 8.98 14.26
C ASN A 255 9.19 8.58 14.55
N SER A 256 9.50 7.27 14.53
CA SER A 256 10.86 6.74 14.71
C SER A 256 11.73 6.77 13.45
N TYR A 257 11.21 7.28 12.32
CA TYR A 257 11.97 7.36 11.08
C TYR A 257 13.15 8.33 11.23
N LYS A 258 14.38 7.83 11.06
CA LYS A 258 15.60 8.62 11.09
C LYS A 258 15.92 9.11 9.68
N ASP A 259 15.86 10.42 9.49
CA ASP A 259 16.24 11.07 8.25
C ASP A 259 17.78 11.15 8.11
N SER A 260 18.28 11.19 6.88
CA SER A 260 19.69 11.48 6.62
C SER A 260 20.01 12.89 7.12
N GLU A 261 21.15 13.06 7.79
CA GLU A 261 21.47 14.24 8.63
C GLU A 261 21.42 15.61 7.91
N ASN A 262 21.23 15.65 6.59
CA ASN A 262 21.36 16.84 5.75
C ASN A 262 20.04 17.50 5.28
N ASN A 263 18.85 16.99 5.61
CA ASN A 263 17.60 17.69 5.22
C ASN A 263 16.42 17.54 6.19
N LYS A 264 16.47 18.21 7.35
CA LYS A 264 15.48 18.06 8.43
C LYS A 264 14.07 18.65 8.14
N GLN A 265 13.85 19.29 6.98
CA GLN A 265 12.56 19.89 6.63
C GLN A 265 11.86 19.14 5.51
N HIS A 266 10.70 18.57 5.83
CA HIS A 266 9.84 17.90 4.84
C HIS A 266 8.47 18.58 4.76
N SER A 267 8.16 19.19 3.62
CA SER A 267 6.91 19.95 3.40
C SER A 267 5.69 19.07 3.16
N ASN A 268 5.88 17.84 2.70
CA ASN A 268 4.82 16.89 2.36
C ASN A 268 4.92 15.56 3.11
N TRP A 269 5.68 15.52 4.20
CA TRP A 269 5.72 14.35 5.07
C TRP A 269 4.76 14.52 6.24
N LEU A 270 4.13 13.41 6.60
CA LEU A 270 3.26 13.29 7.75
C LEU A 270 3.86 12.27 8.70
N ARG A 271 3.88 12.60 9.98
CA ARG A 271 4.14 11.62 11.04
C ARG A 271 2.80 11.11 11.58
N LEU A 272 2.74 9.80 11.80
CA LEU A 272 1.56 9.15 12.34
C LEU A 272 1.65 8.89 13.83
N SER A 273 0.49 8.90 14.47
CA SER A 273 0.23 8.32 15.78
C SER A 273 -1.19 7.74 15.78
N ASN A 274 -1.50 6.86 16.72
CA ASN A 274 -2.84 6.29 16.86
C ASN A 274 -3.47 6.76 18.17
N ILE A 275 -4.77 6.99 18.15
CA ILE A 275 -5.57 7.28 19.33
C ILE A 275 -6.93 6.61 19.19
N THR A 276 -7.50 6.12 20.28
CA THR A 276 -8.87 5.59 20.30
C THR A 276 -9.73 6.52 21.14
N LYS A 277 -10.88 6.92 20.60
CA LYS A 277 -11.88 7.75 21.29
C LYS A 277 -13.27 7.21 20.91
N ASP A 278 -14.15 7.03 21.88
CA ASP A 278 -15.54 6.60 21.70
C ASP A 278 -15.68 5.32 20.84
N GLY A 279 -14.77 4.37 21.05
CA GLY A 279 -14.75 3.10 20.31
C GLY A 279 -14.20 3.19 18.88
N VAL A 280 -13.82 4.37 18.40
CA VAL A 280 -13.22 4.58 17.09
C VAL A 280 -11.70 4.71 17.22
N SER A 281 -10.97 3.90 16.46
CA SER A 281 -9.52 4.00 16.32
C SER A 281 -9.18 5.01 15.22
N TYR A 282 -8.60 6.13 15.62
CA TYR A 282 -8.16 7.21 14.73
C TYR A 282 -6.67 7.12 14.41
N LEU A 283 -6.35 7.23 13.14
CA LEU A 283 -5.03 7.60 12.65
C LEU A 283 -4.87 9.11 12.76
N ASN A 284 -4.03 9.58 13.69
CA ASN A 284 -3.66 10.98 13.80
C ASN A 284 -2.44 11.27 12.93
N LEU A 285 -2.58 12.24 12.02
CA LEU A 285 -1.53 12.69 11.12
C LEU A 285 -1.15 14.14 11.44
N ARG A 286 0.15 14.36 11.62
CA ARG A 286 0.74 15.69 11.82
C ARG A 286 1.78 15.96 10.74
N GLY A 287 1.92 17.22 10.32
CA GLY A 287 3.02 17.63 9.45
C GLY A 287 4.36 17.25 10.09
N TRP A 288 5.33 16.79 9.30
CA TRP A 288 6.62 16.32 9.84
C TRP A 288 7.28 17.38 10.75
N ASN A 289 7.27 18.63 10.31
CA ASN A 289 7.84 19.76 11.04
C ASN A 289 6.87 20.45 12.03
N GLN A 290 5.66 19.90 12.21
CA GLN A 290 4.65 20.52 13.08
C GLN A 290 5.08 20.42 14.55
N THR A 291 5.29 21.55 15.22
CA THR A 291 5.72 21.59 16.64
C THR A 291 4.57 21.77 17.62
N ALA A 292 3.42 22.27 17.15
CA ALA A 292 2.23 22.53 17.97
C ALA A 292 0.93 22.14 17.23
N GLY A 293 -0.16 21.98 17.98
CA GLY A 293 -1.48 21.60 17.46
C GLY A 293 -1.74 20.09 17.43
N ALA A 294 -3.01 19.73 17.26
CA ALA A 294 -3.53 18.37 17.41
C ALA A 294 -3.24 17.46 16.19
N GLY A 295 -3.11 18.04 15.00
CA GLY A 295 -3.09 17.31 13.73
C GLY A 295 -4.50 17.04 13.22
N SER A 296 -4.61 16.14 12.24
CA SER A 296 -5.88 15.67 11.69
C SER A 296 -6.08 14.20 12.02
N TYR A 297 -7.27 13.85 12.46
CA TYR A 297 -7.64 12.52 12.90
C TYR A 297 -8.54 11.87 11.84
N PHE A 298 -8.20 10.66 11.43
CA PHE A 298 -8.95 9.88 10.46
C PHE A 298 -9.38 8.55 11.08
N GLY A 299 -10.69 8.36 11.25
CA GLY A 299 -11.27 7.15 11.82
C GLY A 299 -12.38 6.63 10.92
N VAL A 300 -12.56 5.31 10.85
CA VAL A 300 -13.70 4.73 10.12
C VAL A 300 -14.66 4.13 11.12
N LYS A 301 -15.93 4.47 10.97
CA LYS A 301 -17.03 3.93 11.74
C LYS A 301 -18.08 3.36 10.81
N GLN A 302 -18.74 2.28 11.20
CA GLN A 302 -19.86 1.74 10.44
C GLN A 302 -21.12 2.47 10.88
N GLU A 303 -21.87 2.98 9.91
CA GLU A 303 -23.07 3.77 10.15
C GLU A 303 -24.24 3.25 9.31
N SER A 304 -25.46 3.61 9.71
CA SER A 304 -26.68 3.27 8.99
C SER A 304 -27.42 4.50 8.48
N TYR A 305 -28.03 4.38 7.30
CA TYR A 305 -28.94 5.37 6.75
C TYR A 305 -30.06 4.66 5.99
N GLY A 306 -31.29 4.74 6.52
CA GLY A 306 -32.37 3.84 6.12
C GLY A 306 -31.97 2.38 6.36
N ASP A 307 -32.17 1.52 5.35
CA ASP A 307 -31.80 0.10 5.41
C ASP A 307 -30.33 -0.17 4.97
N LYS A 308 -29.57 0.87 4.63
CA LYS A 308 -28.18 0.75 4.17
C LYS A 308 -27.23 0.80 5.37
N PHE A 309 -26.20 -0.05 5.36
CA PHE A 309 -25.12 -0.08 6.33
C PHE A 309 -23.78 0.02 5.61
N PHE A 310 -22.95 1.00 5.97
CA PHE A 310 -21.71 1.29 5.23
C PHE A 310 -20.67 2.01 6.11
N PRO A 311 -19.38 1.94 5.74
CA PRO A 311 -18.35 2.66 6.46
C PRO A 311 -18.38 4.16 6.12
N VAL A 312 -18.21 4.98 7.14
CA VAL A 312 -18.05 6.43 7.09
C VAL A 312 -16.68 6.79 7.61
N LEU A 313 -15.91 7.54 6.81
CA LEU A 313 -14.66 8.13 7.24
C LEU A 313 -14.96 9.45 7.97
N ILE A 314 -14.51 9.52 9.22
CA ILE A 314 -14.56 10.69 10.07
C ILE A 314 -13.24 11.44 9.94
N LEU A 315 -13.28 12.64 9.37
CA LEU A 315 -12.20 13.62 9.47
C LEU A 315 -12.48 14.54 10.66
N ALA A 316 -11.66 14.42 11.69
CA ALA A 316 -11.78 15.22 12.91
C ALA A 316 -10.53 16.07 13.15
N ASN A 317 -10.70 17.21 13.84
CA ASN A 317 -9.63 18.12 14.21
C ASN A 317 -9.81 18.65 15.65
N GLY A 318 -8.82 19.40 16.13
CA GLY A 318 -8.85 20.02 17.46
C GLY A 318 -8.51 19.06 18.60
N ALA A 319 -8.33 19.61 19.80
CA ALA A 319 -7.94 18.83 20.98
C ALA A 319 -9.04 17.84 21.42
N GLY A 320 -10.31 18.15 21.12
CA GLY A 320 -11.43 17.27 21.41
C GLY A 320 -11.68 16.18 20.36
N ILE A 321 -10.96 16.15 19.23
CA ILE A 321 -11.23 15.20 18.12
C ILE A 321 -12.69 15.35 17.65
N TRP A 322 -13.08 16.58 17.33
CA TRP A 322 -14.43 16.87 16.84
C TRP A 322 -14.48 16.65 15.33
N CYS A 323 -15.53 15.98 14.86
CA CYS A 323 -15.75 15.73 13.44
C CYS A 323 -15.99 17.06 12.72
N ASN A 324 -15.18 17.34 11.71
CA ASN A 324 -15.39 18.45 10.80
C ASN A 324 -16.18 17.99 9.58
N ASN A 325 -15.82 16.83 9.02
CA ASN A 325 -16.39 16.32 7.79
C ASN A 325 -16.48 14.80 7.84
N THR A 326 -17.57 14.27 7.30
CA THR A 326 -17.74 12.86 6.95
C THR A 326 -17.44 12.65 5.47
N TYR A 327 -16.81 11.52 5.16
CA TYR A 327 -16.57 11.08 3.79
C TYR A 327 -17.10 9.66 3.59
N TYR A 328 -17.47 9.36 2.34
CA TYR A 328 -18.18 8.15 1.95
C TYR A 328 -17.43 7.41 0.84
N THR A 329 -17.77 6.15 0.61
CA THR A 329 -17.09 5.26 -0.36
C THR A 329 -17.42 5.55 -1.82
N SER A 330 -18.42 6.40 -2.09
CA SER A 330 -18.76 6.83 -3.46
C SER A 330 -19.22 8.28 -3.49
N SER A 331 -19.07 8.93 -4.65
CA SER A 331 -19.57 10.29 -4.85
C SER A 331 -21.10 10.37 -4.80
N ALA A 332 -21.82 9.32 -5.23
CA ALA A 332 -23.28 9.28 -5.16
C ALA A 332 -23.77 9.29 -3.70
N LEU A 333 -23.18 8.45 -2.85
CA LEU A 333 -23.50 8.40 -1.43
C LEU A 333 -23.10 9.70 -0.72
N ALA A 334 -21.95 10.29 -1.09
CA ALA A 334 -21.54 11.59 -0.58
C ALA A 334 -22.51 12.71 -0.97
N ALA A 335 -23.10 12.67 -2.17
CA ALA A 335 -24.11 13.63 -2.60
C ALA A 335 -25.44 13.45 -1.85
N GLU A 336 -25.84 12.19 -1.62
CA GLU A 336 -27.03 11.81 -0.85
C GLU A 336 -26.95 12.30 0.61
N LEU A 337 -25.77 12.17 1.24
CA LEU A 337 -25.56 12.42 2.67
C LEU A 337 -24.82 13.73 3.00
N LYS A 338 -24.61 14.62 2.05
CA LYS A 338 -23.79 15.84 2.22
C LYS A 338 -24.19 16.75 3.39
N ASN A 339 -25.45 16.73 3.81
CA ASN A 339 -26.00 17.54 4.90
C ASN A 339 -26.49 16.67 6.07
N TYR A 340 -26.11 15.39 6.10
CA TYR A 340 -26.57 14.44 7.11
C TYR A 340 -25.51 14.26 8.20
N GLU A 341 -25.94 14.41 9.46
CA GLU A 341 -25.09 14.18 10.64
C GLU A 341 -25.59 12.95 11.41
N PHE A 342 -24.67 12.02 11.68
CA PHE A 342 -24.92 10.86 12.54
C PHE A 342 -24.92 11.25 14.02
N SER A 343 -25.98 10.92 14.76
CA SER A 343 -26.19 11.40 16.14
C SER A 343 -25.12 10.95 17.15
N ASP A 344 -24.37 9.91 16.82
CA ASP A 344 -23.34 9.29 17.65
C ASP A 344 -21.91 9.61 17.14
N ILE A 345 -21.79 10.66 16.33
CA ILE A 345 -20.54 11.33 15.97
C ILE A 345 -20.57 12.74 16.58
N GLU A 346 -19.52 13.12 17.30
CA GLU A 346 -19.39 14.45 17.90
C GLU A 346 -18.86 15.45 16.86
N TYR A 347 -19.74 16.26 16.26
CA TYR A 347 -19.38 17.30 15.28
C TYR A 347 -18.89 18.58 15.95
N TYR A 348 -18.07 19.33 15.22
CA TYR A 348 -17.64 20.68 15.61
C TYR A 348 -18.86 21.61 15.63
N GLN A 349 -19.14 22.25 16.78
CA GLN A 349 -20.28 23.18 16.96
C GLN A 349 -19.98 24.61 16.51
#